data_AF-A0A2N2DCW9-F1
#
_entry.id   AF-A0A2N2DCW9-F1
#
_cell.length_a   1.000
_cell.length_b   1.000
_cell.length_c   1.000
_cell.angle_alpha   90.00
_cell.angle_beta   90.00
_cell.angle_gamma   90.00
#
_symmetry.space_group_name_H-M   'P 1'
#
loop_
_entity.id
_entity.type
_entity.pdbx_description
1 polymer ?
#
loop_
_entity_poly.entity_id
_entity_poly.type
_entity_poly.pdbx_seq_one_letter_code
_entity_poly.pdbx_strand_id
1 'polypeptide(L)' 'MFLVIEEIDGPWAIIEWGKDTFRLPKYLLPGSAKQGDRVTIKVLLYSDSDTSRLRREGSSKVVEEIIE' A
#
# COMPACT_ATOMS: atom_id res chain seq x y z
N MET A 1 1.89 13.60 10.08
CA MET A 1 2.34 12.20 10.20
C MET A 1 3.11 11.84 8.93
N PHE A 2 4.25 11.16 9.04
CA PHE A 2 5.11 10.81 7.91
C PHE A 2 5.16 9.29 7.74
N LEU A 3 5.34 8.84 6.50
CA LEU A 3 5.68 7.45 6.20
C LEU A 3 7.19 7.33 6.17
N VAL A 4 7.75 6.39 6.91
CA VAL A 4 9.21 6.19 6.99
C VAL A 4 9.52 4.74 6.70
N ILE A 5 10.58 4.49 5.93
CA ILE A 5 11.11 3.13 5.76
C ILE A 5 11.78 2.71 7.06
N GLU A 6 11.13 1.85 7.84
CA GLU A 6 11.67 1.33 9.09
C GLU A 6 12.77 0.30 8.82
N GLU A 7 12.58 -0.57 7.83
CA GLU A 7 13.53 -1.60 7.42
C GLU A 7 13.29 -2.04 5.97
N ILE A 8 14.34 -2.52 5.30
CA ILE A 8 14.22 -3.24 4.03
C ILE A 8 14.70 -4.67 4.27
N ASP A 9 13.77 -5.61 4.31
CA ASP A 9 14.03 -7.04 4.52
C ASP A 9 13.65 -7.84 3.28
N GLY A 10 14.66 -8.39 2.62
CA GLY A 10 14.52 -9.18 1.39
C GLY A 10 13.69 -8.45 0.31
N PRO A 11 12.53 -9.00 -0.10
CA PRO A 11 11.69 -8.41 -1.13
C PRO A 11 10.72 -7.33 -0.62
N TRP A 12 10.75 -7.01 0.68
CA TRP A 12 9.80 -6.09 1.32
C TRP A 12 10.51 -4.89 1.95
N ALA A 13 9.81 -3.76 1.96
CA ALA A 13 10.10 -2.63 2.81
C ALA A 13 9.00 -2.53 3.89
N ILE A 14 9.42 -2.41 5.15
CA ILE A 14 8.53 -2.13 6.27
C ILE A 14 8.38 -0.61 6.35
N ILE A 15 7.15 -0.13 6.23
CA ILE A 15 6.83 1.29 6.28
C ILE A 15 6.08 1.57 7.58
N GLU A 16 6.60 2.49 8.40
CA GLU A 16 5.97 2.98 9.61
C GLU A 16 5.03 4.14 9.29
N TRP A 17 3.84 4.13 9.87
CA TRP A 17 2.86 5.21 9.84
C TRP A 17 2.21 5.41 11.20
N GLY A 18 2.70 6.38 11.97
CA GLY A 18 2.16 6.66 13.30
C GLY A 18 2.46 5.54 14.28
N LYS A 19 1.48 4.68 14.59
CA LYS A 19 1.67 3.50 15.45
C LYS A 19 1.57 2.18 14.67
N ASP A 20 1.27 2.26 13.38
CA ASP A 20 1.05 1.11 12.52
C ASP A 20 2.23 0.91 11.57
N THR A 21 2.38 -0.32 11.08
CA THR A 21 3.35 -0.65 10.05
C THR A 21 2.69 -1.47 8.94
N PHE A 22 3.20 -1.33 7.73
CA PHE A 22 2.76 -2.15 6.60
C PHE A 22 3.93 -2.53 5.70
N ARG A 23 3.74 -3.60 4.92
CA ARG A 23 4.74 -4.11 3.99
C ARG A 23 4.46 -3.56 2.59
N LEU A 24 5.46 -2.93 1.99
CA LEU A 24 5.46 -2.50 0.59
C LEU A 24 6.50 -3.34 -0.17
N PRO A 25 6.18 -3.91 -1.35
CA PRO A 25 7.19 -4.57 -2.16
C PRO A 25 8.35 -3.63 -2.48
N LYS A 26 9.58 -4.08 -2.23
CA LYS A 26 10.80 -3.27 -2.41
C LYS A 26 10.94 -2.72 -3.82
N TYR A 27 10.47 -3.46 -4.84
CA TYR A 27 10.55 -3.04 -6.24
C TYR A 27 9.66 -1.84 -6.58
N LEU A 28 8.71 -1.46 -5.71
CA LEU A 28 7.91 -0.24 -5.86
C LEU A 28 8.63 0.99 -5.31
N LEU A 29 9.75 0.80 -4.61
CA LEU A 29 10.57 1.90 -4.12
C LEU A 29 11.60 2.34 -5.17
N PRO A 30 12.03 3.62 -5.15
CA PRO A 30 13.20 4.06 -5.90
C PRO A 30 14.43 3.21 -5.54
N GLY A 31 15.31 2.94 -6.51
CA GLY A 31 16.50 2.11 -6.28
C GLY A 31 17.49 2.67 -5.24
N SER A 32 17.41 3.97 -4.95
CA SER A 32 18.20 4.64 -3.92
C SER A 32 17.54 4.66 -2.53
N ALA A 33 16.34 4.09 -2.38
CA ALA A 33 15.61 4.10 -1.12
C ALA A 33 16.31 3.24 -0.06
N LYS A 34 16.41 3.76 1.15
CA LYS A 34 17.05 3.12 2.30
C LYS A 34 16.24 3.33 3.59
N GLN A 35 16.61 2.59 4.61
CA GLN A 35 16.08 2.78 5.97
C GLN A 35 16.20 4.25 6.42
N GLY A 36 15.14 4.75 7.05
CA GLY A 36 15.00 6.13 7.53
C GLY A 36 14.51 7.12 6.48
N ASP A 37 14.43 6.74 5.20
CA ASP A 37 13.91 7.63 4.17
C ASP A 37 12.41 7.86 4.36
N ARG A 38 11.98 9.10 4.11
CA ARG A 38 10.57 9.47 4.11
C ARG A 38 9.94 9.14 2.76
N VAL A 39 8.79 8.46 2.79
CA VAL A 39 8.00 8.10 1.61
C VAL A 39 6.74 8.96 1.54
N THR A 40 6.28 9.28 0.33
CA THR A 40 4.96 9.86 0.10
C THR A 40 4.20 8.95 -0.85
N ILE A 41 3.06 8.41 -0.41
CA ILE A 41 2.21 7.52 -1.21
C ILE A 41 0.94 8.29 -1.58
N LYS A 42 0.62 8.32 -2.88
CA LYS A 42 -0.64 8.87 -3.40
C LYS A 42 -1.47 7.72 -3.96
N VAL A 43 -2.58 7.41 -3.29
CA VAL A 43 -3.53 6.39 -3.74
C VAL A 43 -4.62 7.06 -4.57
N LEU A 44 -4.85 6.56 -5.78
CA LEU A 44 -5.89 7.04 -6.69
C LEU A 44 -6.85 5.89 -6.97
N LEU A 45 -8.14 6.12 -6.74
CA LEU A 45 -9.20 5.19 -7.12
C LEU A 45 -9.83 5.71 -8.41
N TYR A 46 -9.75 4.92 -9.48
CA TYR A 46 -10.39 5.23 -10.75
C TYR A 46 -11.76 4.56 -10.78
N SER A 47 -12.83 5.36 -10.76
CA SER A 47 -14.21 4.89 -10.89
C SER A 47 -14.63 4.88 -12.35
N ASP A 48 -13.86 4.22 -13.21
CA ASP A 48 -14.30 3.98 -14.59
C ASP A 48 -14.89 2.58 -14.68
N SER A 49 -16.06 2.52 -15.31
CA SER A 49 -16.85 1.33 -15.63
C SER A 49 -16.08 0.24 -16.40
N ASP A 50 -14.81 0.46 -16.75
CA ASP A 50 -14.00 -0.45 -17.55
C ASP A 50 -12.91 -1.22 -16.78
N THR A 51 -12.65 -0.92 -15.51
CA THR A 51 -11.64 -1.69 -14.72
C THR A 51 -12.14 -2.22 -13.38
N SER A 52 -13.27 -1.71 -12.86
CA SER A 52 -13.88 -2.18 -11.60
C SER A 52 -14.47 -3.60 -11.66
N ARG A 53 -14.47 -4.25 -12.85
CA ARG A 53 -14.89 -5.64 -13.04
C ARG A 53 -13.75 -6.67 -13.03
N LEU A 54 -12.48 -6.27 -13.01
CA LEU A 54 -11.35 -7.21 -13.10
C LEU A 54 -11.16 -8.12 -11.86
N ARG A 55 -12.02 -8.03 -10.84
CA ARG A 55 -12.07 -8.95 -9.69
C ARG A 55 -13.50 -9.34 -9.28
N ARG A 56 -14.42 -9.51 -10.23
CA ARG A 56 -15.76 -10.08 -9.93
C ARG A 56 -15.99 -11.50 -10.44
N GLU A 57 -14.93 -12.25 -10.73
CA GLU A 57 -15.03 -13.70 -10.95
C GLU A 57 -14.06 -14.42 -10.01
N GLY A 58 -14.56 -14.79 -8.84
CA GLY A 58 -13.84 -15.65 -7.90
C GLY A 58 -14.06 -15.27 -6.44
N SER A 59 -15.19 -15.72 -5.87
CA SER A 59 -15.51 -15.76 -4.43
C SER A 59 -16.22 -14.53 -3.84
N SER A 60 -17.56 -14.61 -3.88
CA SER A 60 -18.50 -14.44 -2.77
C SER A 60 -18.28 -13.34 -1.72
N LYS A 61 -19.28 -12.45 -1.62
CA LYS A 61 -19.64 -11.53 -0.52
C LYS A 61 -18.61 -10.44 -0.17
N VAL A 62 -18.82 -9.24 -0.73
CA VAL A 62 -18.27 -8.01 -0.13
C VAL A 62 -19.23 -7.56 0.96
N VAL A 63 -18.69 -7.53 2.17
CA VAL A 63 -19.30 -7.05 3.41
C VAL A 63 -19.20 -5.52 3.40
N GLU A 64 -20.27 -4.83 3.76
CA GLU A 64 -20.24 -3.40 4.05
C GLU A 64 -19.50 -3.18 5.38
N GLU A 65 -18.51 -2.30 5.38
CA GLU A 65 -18.05 -1.65 6.62
C GLU A 65 -17.74 -0.18 6.33
N ILE A 66 -18.55 0.68 6.94
CA ILE A 66 -18.30 2.12 7.06
C ILE A 66 -17.41 2.27 8.30
N ILE A 67 -16.25 2.92 8.16
CA ILE A 67 -15.42 3.28 9.32
C ILE A 67 -15.46 4.80 9.46
N GLU A 68 -16.02 5.26 10.58
CA GLU A 68 -15.97 6.63 11.10
C GLU A 68 -14.60 6.95 11.71
#